data_AF-A0A3E0MVI6-F1
#
_entry.id   AF-A0A3E0MVI6-F1
#
_cell.length_a   1.000
_cell.length_b   1.000
_cell.length_c   1.000
_cell.angle_alpha   90.00
_cell.angle_beta   90.00
_cell.angle_gamma   90.00
#
_symmetry.space_group_name_H-M   'P 1'
#
loop_
_entity.id
_entity.type
_entity.pdbx_description
1 polymer ?
#
loop_
_entity_poly.entity_id
_entity_poly.type
_entity_poly.pdbx_seq_one_letter_code
_entity_poly.pdbx_strand_id
1 'polypeptide(L)'
;MTAAVSQKVSFDPEQLREKYRQERDKRIRADGNDQYIEVKGDFSHYIDDPYVEPGFEREAITAEVEVLIIGGGFGGMLAAARLRDTGINDLMIVEKGGGFGGTWYWNRYPGASCDI
;
A
#
# COMPACT_ATOMS: atom_id res chain seq x y z
N MET A 1 21.75 -29.83 25.20
CA MET A 1 22.45 -28.66 24.65
C MET A 1 22.86 -28.98 23.22
N THR A 2 22.03 -28.65 22.24
CA THR A 2 22.31 -28.86 20.82
C THR A 2 23.14 -27.69 20.30
N ALA A 3 24.42 -27.94 20.04
CA ALA A 3 25.28 -26.97 19.36
C ALA A 3 24.72 -26.70 17.96
N ALA A 4 24.42 -25.44 17.65
CA ALA A 4 23.98 -25.03 16.34
C ALA A 4 25.10 -25.32 15.32
N VAL A 5 24.74 -26.02 14.25
CA VAL A 5 25.63 -26.29 13.11
C VAL A 5 26.02 -24.95 12.50
N SER A 6 27.30 -24.57 12.65
CA SER A 6 27.88 -23.43 11.94
C SER A 6 27.93 -23.77 10.45
N GLN A 7 27.00 -23.23 9.66
CA GLN A 7 27.14 -23.25 8.20
C GLN A 7 28.41 -22.49 7.82
N LYS A 8 29.31 -23.18 7.11
CA LYS A 8 30.61 -22.65 6.69
C LYS A 8 30.40 -21.65 5.54
N VAL A 9 30.02 -20.43 5.88
CA VAL A 9 29.84 -19.33 4.91
C VAL A 9 31.19 -18.75 4.51
N SER A 10 31.29 -18.25 3.27
CA SER A 10 32.55 -17.76 2.66
C SER A 10 32.97 -16.36 3.12
N PHE A 11 32.28 -15.79 4.11
CA PHE A 11 32.50 -14.44 4.63
C PHE A 11 32.38 -14.45 6.15
N ASP A 12 32.89 -13.42 6.82
CA ASP A 12 32.72 -13.21 8.26
C ASP A 12 31.32 -12.62 8.56
N PRO A 13 30.40 -13.37 9.20
CA PRO A 13 29.06 -12.88 9.50
C PRO A 13 29.04 -11.70 10.48
N GLU A 14 30.00 -11.63 11.41
CA GLU A 14 30.05 -10.54 12.38
C GLU A 14 30.50 -9.24 11.74
N GLN A 15 31.49 -9.31 10.85
CA GLN A 15 31.89 -8.16 10.04
C GLN A 15 30.74 -7.65 9.16
N LEU A 16 29.96 -8.54 8.53
CA LEU A 16 28.80 -8.14 7.74
C LEU A 16 27.73 -7.47 8.59
N ARG A 17 27.42 -8.05 9.77
CA ARG A 17 26.47 -7.46 10.74
C ARG A 17 26.91 -6.07 11.20
N GLU A 18 28.21 -5.90 11.43
CA GLU A 18 28.78 -4.61 11.82
C GLU A 18 28.64 -3.58 10.70
N LYS A 19 28.92 -3.98 9.46
CA LYS A 19 28.69 -3.10 8.30
C LYS A 19 27.21 -2.68 8.19
N TYR A 20 26.26 -3.60 8.43
CA TYR A 20 24.83 -3.27 8.43
C TYR A 20 24.46 -2.28 9.54
N ARG A 21 25.00 -2.44 10.74
CA ARG A 21 24.79 -1.48 11.84
C ARG A 21 25.30 -0.08 11.45
N GLN A 22 26.53 0.00 10.94
CA GLN A 22 27.10 1.28 10.50
C GLN A 22 26.26 1.96 9.41
N GLU A 23 25.75 1.22 8.43
CA GLU A 23 24.91 1.81 7.36
C GLU A 23 23.50 2.20 7.84
N ARG A 24 22.93 1.44 8.77
CA ARG A 24 21.66 1.79 9.43
C ARG A 24 21.84 3.08 10.24
N ASP A 25 22.87 3.16 11.08
CA ASP A 25 23.07 4.25 12.04
C ASP A 25 23.30 5.61 11.34
N LYS A 26 23.82 5.62 10.10
CA LYS A 26 23.88 6.84 9.26
C LYS A 26 22.51 7.44 8.92
N ARG A 27 21.44 6.65 8.99
CA ARG A 27 20.08 7.01 8.55
C ARG A 27 19.06 7.02 9.69
N ILE A 28 19.46 6.61 10.90
CA ILE A 28 18.59 6.71 12.07
C ILE A 28 18.41 8.20 12.38
N ARG A 29 17.15 8.61 12.46
CA ARG A 29 16.76 9.98 12.77
C ARG A 29 15.99 10.03 14.07
N ALA A 30 16.31 11.02 14.91
CA ALA A 30 15.67 11.20 16.21
C ALA A 30 14.19 11.61 16.09
N ASP A 31 13.82 12.28 15.00
CA ASP A 31 12.46 12.74 14.70
C ASP A 31 11.62 11.71 13.92
N GLY A 32 12.14 10.50 13.67
CA GLY A 32 11.34 9.35 13.24
C GLY A 32 10.45 9.65 12.02
N ASN A 33 9.14 9.47 12.15
CA ASN A 33 8.17 9.74 11.08
C ASN A 33 7.87 11.22 10.88
N ASP A 34 8.16 12.07 11.87
CA ASP A 34 7.90 13.52 11.79
C ASP A 34 8.82 14.21 10.77
N GLN A 35 9.80 13.48 10.24
CA GLN A 35 10.60 13.91 9.10
C GLN A 35 9.81 14.10 7.81
N TYR A 36 8.64 13.46 7.69
CA TYR A 36 7.79 13.54 6.52
C TYR A 36 6.73 14.62 6.71
N ILE A 37 6.58 15.46 5.70
CA ILE A 37 5.51 16.45 5.65
C ILE A 37 4.30 15.87 4.94
N GLU A 38 3.12 16.17 5.46
CA GLU A 38 1.88 15.85 4.77
C GLU A 38 1.74 16.72 3.52
N VAL A 39 1.21 16.13 2.47
CA VAL A 39 0.99 16.78 1.18
C VAL A 39 -0.24 17.70 1.28
N LYS A 40 -0.05 18.87 1.91
CA LYS A 40 -1.07 19.90 2.18
C LYS A 40 -0.68 21.24 1.55
N GLY A 41 -1.65 22.16 1.46
CA GLY A 41 -1.45 23.50 0.90
C GLY A 41 -1.06 23.44 -0.57
N ASP A 42 0.01 24.13 -0.95
CA ASP A 42 0.50 24.20 -2.34
C ASP A 42 0.81 22.83 -2.96
N PHE A 43 1.04 21.80 -2.12
CA PHE A 43 1.34 20.45 -2.57
C PHE A 43 0.11 19.55 -2.73
N SER A 44 -1.10 19.98 -2.36
CA SER A 44 -2.27 19.09 -2.33
C SER A 44 -2.57 18.43 -3.68
N HIS A 45 -2.22 19.06 -4.80
CA HIS A 45 -2.45 18.50 -6.13
C HIS A 45 -1.71 17.17 -6.38
N TYR A 46 -0.66 16.85 -5.62
CA TYR A 46 0.06 15.57 -5.74
C TYR A 46 -0.75 14.36 -5.23
N ILE A 47 -1.84 14.58 -4.49
CA ILE A 47 -2.75 13.50 -4.03
C ILE A 47 -4.06 13.42 -4.82
N ASP A 48 -4.21 14.28 -5.83
CA ASP A 48 -5.34 14.23 -6.76
C ASP A 48 -5.21 13.02 -7.67
N ASP A 49 -6.33 12.57 -8.23
CA ASP A 49 -6.34 11.48 -9.20
C ASP A 49 -5.96 11.99 -10.59
N PRO A 50 -4.77 11.62 -11.12
CA PRO A 50 -4.34 12.10 -12.43
C PRO A 50 -4.99 11.33 -13.59
N TYR A 51 -5.79 10.30 -13.32
CA TYR A 51 -6.37 9.41 -14.33
C TYR A 51 -7.86 9.61 -14.57
N VAL A 52 -8.51 10.47 -13.78
CA VAL A 52 -9.87 10.93 -14.06
C VAL A 52 -9.82 12.21 -14.89
N GLU A 53 -10.83 12.41 -15.72
CA GLU A 53 -11.01 13.69 -16.41
C GLU A 53 -11.14 14.83 -15.38
N PRO A 54 -10.48 15.99 -15.60
CA PRO A 54 -10.62 17.13 -14.70
C PRO A 54 -12.09 17.54 -14.52
N GLY A 55 -12.51 17.71 -13.27
CA GLY A 55 -13.89 18.05 -12.93
C GLY A 55 -14.87 16.87 -13.02
N PHE A 56 -14.38 15.63 -13.08
CA PHE A 56 -15.23 14.46 -12.96
C PHE A 56 -15.98 14.45 -11.62
N GLU A 57 -17.30 14.49 -11.70
CA GLU A 57 -18.21 14.38 -10.57
C GLU A 57 -19.21 13.26 -10.82
N ARG A 58 -19.71 12.67 -9.73
CA ARG A 58 -20.78 11.67 -9.74
C ARG A 58 -21.80 12.04 -8.68
N GLU A 59 -23.07 11.71 -8.95
CA GLU A 59 -24.13 11.89 -7.96
C GLU A 59 -23.81 11.13 -6.67
N ALA A 60 -24.10 11.77 -5.54
CA ALA A 60 -23.93 11.14 -4.24
C ALA A 60 -24.90 9.96 -4.11
N ILE A 61 -24.39 8.84 -3.63
CA ILE A 61 -25.20 7.65 -3.35
C ILE A 61 -25.47 7.62 -1.85
N THR A 62 -26.76 7.72 -1.49
CA THR A 62 -27.24 7.45 -0.13
C THR A 62 -27.85 6.05 -0.12
N ALA A 63 -27.23 5.11 0.59
CA ALA A 63 -27.71 3.75 0.68
C ALA A 63 -27.41 3.16 2.07
N GLU A 64 -28.29 2.29 2.53
CA GLU A 64 -27.98 1.32 3.59
C GLU A 64 -27.59 0.02 2.91
N VAL A 65 -26.49 -0.58 3.35
CA VAL A 65 -25.98 -1.85 2.82
C VAL A 65 -25.58 -2.76 3.97
N GLU A 66 -25.72 -4.07 3.78
CA GLU A 66 -25.25 -5.07 4.74
C GLU A 66 -23.73 -4.98 4.96
N VAL A 67 -22.95 -4.82 3.88
CA VAL A 67 -21.49 -4.70 3.96
C VAL A 67 -20.95 -3.55 3.11
N LEU A 68 -20.22 -2.63 3.75
CA LEU A 68 -19.44 -1.58 3.09
C LEU A 68 -17.95 -1.94 3.09
N ILE A 69 -17.33 -1.90 1.91
CA ILE A 69 -15.90 -2.16 1.71
C ILE A 69 -15.22 -0.86 1.26
N ILE A 70 -14.23 -0.39 2.02
CA ILE A 70 -13.44 0.77 1.67
C ILE A 70 -12.16 0.31 0.96
N GLY A 71 -12.00 0.70 -0.31
CA GLY A 71 -10.89 0.36 -1.17
C GLY A 71 -11.28 -0.61 -2.29
N GLY A 72 -11.13 -0.17 -3.54
CA GLY A 72 -11.36 -0.92 -4.78
C GLY A 72 -10.12 -1.62 -5.33
N GLY A 73 -9.13 -1.90 -4.49
CA GLY A 73 -7.96 -2.71 -4.86
C GLY A 73 -8.27 -4.21 -4.83
N PHE A 74 -7.26 -5.04 -5.15
CA PHE A 74 -7.41 -6.51 -5.12
C PHE A 74 -7.94 -7.04 -3.78
N GLY A 75 -7.50 -6.49 -2.65
CA GLY A 75 -8.00 -6.89 -1.33
C GLY A 75 -9.51 -6.69 -1.17
N GLY A 76 -10.01 -5.49 -1.50
CA GLY A 76 -11.45 -5.19 -1.40
C GLY A 76 -12.29 -5.97 -2.41
N MET A 77 -11.81 -6.11 -3.65
CA MET A 77 -12.50 -6.91 -4.66
C MET A 77 -12.54 -8.41 -4.30
N LEU A 78 -11.45 -8.96 -3.75
CA LEU A 78 -11.43 -10.34 -3.27
C LEU A 78 -12.34 -10.54 -2.07
N ALA A 79 -12.36 -9.61 -1.12
CA ALA A 79 -13.30 -9.65 0.00
C ALA A 79 -14.76 -9.65 -0.48
N ALA A 80 -15.10 -8.74 -1.40
CA ALA A 80 -16.44 -8.69 -2.02
C ALA A 80 -16.79 -10.00 -2.73
N ALA A 81 -15.88 -10.55 -3.53
CA ALA A 81 -16.09 -11.82 -4.21
C ALA A 81 -16.34 -12.97 -3.21
N ARG A 82 -15.56 -13.05 -2.13
CA ARG A 82 -15.74 -14.06 -1.08
C ARG A 82 -17.03 -13.90 -0.30
N LEU A 83 -17.47 -12.68 -0.02
CA LEU A 83 -18.76 -12.44 0.62
C LEU A 83 -19.90 -12.91 -0.28
N ARG A 84 -19.82 -12.63 -1.59
CA ARG A 84 -20.80 -13.13 -2.57
C ARG A 84 -20.81 -14.66 -2.66
N ASP A 85 -19.65 -15.31 -2.64
CA ASP A 85 -19.56 -16.79 -2.60
C ASP A 85 -20.29 -17.38 -1.37
N THR A 86 -20.36 -16.64 -0.26
CA THR A 86 -21.09 -17.06 0.96
C THR A 86 -22.57 -16.67 0.98
N GLY A 87 -23.08 -16.03 -0.08
CA GLY A 87 -24.48 -15.61 -0.21
C GLY A 87 -24.77 -14.17 0.21
N ILE A 88 -23.77 -13.42 0.69
CA ILE A 88 -23.90 -11.99 1.02
C ILE A 88 -23.77 -11.19 -0.28
N ASN A 89 -24.90 -10.69 -0.78
CA ASN A 89 -24.96 -9.99 -2.07
C ASN A 89 -25.25 -8.49 -1.94
N ASP A 90 -25.71 -8.03 -0.78
CA ASP A 90 -25.93 -6.61 -0.49
C ASP A 90 -24.63 -5.96 0.01
N LEU A 91 -23.78 -5.57 -0.93
CA LEU A 91 -22.50 -4.96 -0.61
C LEU A 91 -22.17 -3.79 -1.53
N MET A 92 -21.38 -2.85 -1.00
CA MET A 92 -20.88 -1.70 -1.73
C MET A 92 -19.37 -1.57 -1.54
N ILE A 93 -18.64 -1.32 -2.63
CA ILE A 93 -17.23 -0.94 -2.59
C ILE A 93 -17.12 0.56 -2.87
N VAL A 94 -16.45 1.29 -1.99
CA VAL A 94 -16.12 2.71 -2.18
C VAL A 94 -14.62 2.85 -2.38
N GLU A 95 -14.23 3.42 -3.52
CA GLU A 95 -12.84 3.71 -3.89
C GLU A 95 -12.66 5.22 -4.08
N LYS A 96 -11.52 5.75 -3.62
CA LYS A 96 -11.15 7.15 -3.80
C LYS A 96 -10.81 7.44 -5.27
N GLY A 97 -10.08 6.52 -5.90
CA GLY A 97 -9.74 6.61 -7.32
C GLY A 97 -10.97 6.48 -8.21
N GLY A 98 -10.87 6.99 -9.43
CA GLY A 98 -11.90 6.89 -10.44
C GLY A 98 -12.21 5.48 -10.93
N GLY A 99 -11.45 4.47 -10.50
CA GLY A 99 -11.66 3.07 -10.89
C GLY A 99 -11.01 2.06 -9.95
N PHE A 100 -11.25 0.79 -10.24
CA PHE A 100 -10.68 -0.34 -9.48
C PHE A 100 -9.19 -0.53 -9.78
N GLY A 101 -8.49 -1.18 -8.85
CA GLY A 101 -7.10 -1.61 -9.00
C GLY A 101 -6.22 -1.27 -7.80
N GLY A 102 -6.60 -0.28 -6.98
CA GLY A 102 -5.83 0.15 -5.82
C GLY A 102 -4.41 0.56 -6.23
N THR A 103 -3.38 -0.06 -5.67
CA THR A 103 -1.98 0.18 -6.06
C THR A 103 -1.78 0.21 -7.57
N TRP A 104 -2.41 -0.70 -8.32
CA TRP A 104 -2.29 -0.79 -9.79
C TRP A 104 -3.08 0.27 -10.55
N TYR A 105 -4.12 0.84 -9.93
CA TYR A 105 -4.82 1.99 -10.47
C TYR A 105 -3.94 3.24 -10.35
N TRP A 106 -3.36 3.46 -9.18
CA TRP A 106 -2.60 4.67 -8.83
C TRP A 106 -1.17 4.70 -9.40
N ASN A 107 -0.52 3.55 -9.55
CA ASN A 107 0.88 3.49 -9.97
C ASN A 107 0.99 3.03 -11.43
N ARG A 108 1.07 3.98 -12.36
CA ARG A 108 1.26 3.72 -13.80
C ARG A 108 2.51 4.39 -14.37
N TYR A 109 3.55 4.54 -13.54
CA TYR A 109 4.83 5.07 -13.98
C TYR A 109 5.53 4.09 -14.96
N PRO A 110 6.37 4.57 -15.90
CA PRO A 110 7.08 3.69 -16.83
C PRO A 110 7.94 2.65 -16.09
N GLY A 111 7.72 1.37 -16.38
CA GLY A 111 8.42 0.25 -15.72
C GLY A 111 7.76 -0.27 -14.43
N ALA A 112 6.58 0.24 -14.05
CA ALA A 112 5.80 -0.31 -12.96
C ALA A 112 5.57 -1.82 -13.15
N SER A 113 5.91 -2.59 -12.12
CA SER A 113 5.86 -4.07 -12.14
C SER A 113 5.65 -4.62 -10.74
N CYS A 114 5.23 -5.90 -10.67
CA CYS A 114 5.19 -6.66 -9.42
C CYS A 114 6.57 -7.27 -9.17
N ASP A 115 7.01 -7.31 -7.92
CA ASP A 115 8.32 -7.83 -7.50
C ASP A 115 8.26 -9.25 -6.89
N ILE A 116 7.09 -9.91 -6.97
CA ILE A 116 6.85 -11.30 -6.52
C ILE A 116 7.21 -12.31 -7.61
#